data_AF-A0A3D0IDD1-F1
#
_entry.id   AF-A0A3D0IDD1-F1
#
_cell.length_a   1.000
_cell.length_b   1.000
_cell.length_c   1.000
_cell.angle_alpha   90.00
_cell.angle_beta   90.00
_cell.angle_gamma   90.00
#
_symmetry.space_group_name_H-M   'P 1'
#
loop_
_entity.id
_entity.type
_entity.pdbx_description
1 polymer ?
#
loop_
_entity_poly.entity_id
_entity_poly.type
_entity_poly.pdbx_seq_one_letter_code
_entity_poly.pdbx_strand_id
1 'polypeptide(L)'
;NMYKKEAMNDKTLLDMSAFLDESVKQELFDNILQASKVDGKLYFIPVTLEVEGLIVKEEDVGKDKTGMTFEEYGNYVENALSGAQPYDYPESRYNYRDVFLMSCIDMKSAVEGEKVDFDSEQFRKAAEYAKGNFAENRGNPDEYIPFAEEEQRPRPDGRYVHMTNFINYVMNCSGEQDACSVIGTPSVTGQGPRFTAQESISVAAKSGQQEGCKKFINYLLGGKFISKEELSISSVCINKDAMKSEISLISKYYNEIYEYEMEYGLFNKSQLKTMGYKEATETMQQKFYDMLSTLSVYYMDDKEIKNIINEELAAYYSGDKSIDDVIRFINDRVTKYVNEAR
;
A
#
# COMPACT_ATOMS: atom_id res chain seq x y z
N ASN A 1 -10.19 12.91 -6.46
CA ASN A 1 -9.50 13.25 -7.73
C ASN A 1 -8.24 14.08 -7.52
N MET A 2 -7.44 13.80 -6.49
CA MET A 2 -6.16 14.46 -6.22
C MET A 2 -4.95 13.61 -6.70
N TYR A 3 -5.24 12.43 -7.25
CA TYR A 3 -4.25 11.42 -7.67
C TYR A 3 -3.68 11.62 -9.07
N LYS A 4 -4.13 12.66 -9.78
CA LYS A 4 -3.60 12.97 -11.09
C LYS A 4 -2.32 13.79 -10.95
N LYS A 5 -1.23 13.33 -11.59
CA LYS A 5 -0.01 14.14 -11.77
C LYS A 5 -0.32 15.57 -12.27
N GLU A 6 -1.42 15.73 -13.00
CA GLU A 6 -2.00 17.01 -13.43
C GLU A 6 -2.01 18.11 -12.35
N ALA A 7 -2.27 17.74 -11.08
CA ALA A 7 -2.33 18.71 -9.98
C ALA A 7 -0.95 18.97 -9.33
N MET A 8 0.01 18.06 -9.44
CA MET A 8 1.29 18.09 -8.71
C MET A 8 2.36 18.85 -9.49
N ASN A 9 2.14 20.14 -9.72
CA ASN A 9 3.10 21.02 -10.37
C ASN A 9 3.00 22.45 -9.84
N ASP A 10 4.05 23.26 -10.08
CA ASP A 10 4.16 24.64 -9.58
C ASP A 10 3.06 25.60 -10.05
N LYS A 11 2.34 25.29 -11.14
CA LYS A 11 1.23 26.13 -11.61
C LYS A 11 -0.01 25.95 -10.73
N THR A 12 -0.15 24.79 -10.10
CA THR A 12 -1.35 24.38 -9.37
C THR A 12 -1.13 24.37 -7.86
N LEU A 13 0.01 23.86 -7.39
CA LEU A 13 0.33 23.67 -5.97
C LEU A 13 1.69 24.29 -5.61
N LEU A 14 1.81 24.77 -4.37
CA LEU A 14 3.10 25.22 -3.81
C LEU A 14 3.93 24.02 -3.36
N ASP A 15 5.25 24.15 -3.48
CA ASP A 15 6.19 23.28 -2.77
C ASP A 15 6.15 23.57 -1.26
N MET A 16 5.65 22.62 -0.48
CA MET A 16 5.51 22.74 0.96
C MET A 16 6.74 22.26 1.73
N SER A 17 7.86 21.95 1.06
CA SER A 17 9.09 21.51 1.74
C SER A 17 9.56 22.49 2.82
N ALA A 18 9.33 23.80 2.60
CA ALA A 18 9.66 24.87 3.54
C ALA A 18 8.53 25.23 4.55
N PHE A 19 7.36 24.58 4.43
CA PHE A 19 6.21 24.86 5.29
C PHE A 19 6.32 24.12 6.62
N LEU A 20 7.02 22.99 6.67
CA LEU A 20 7.21 22.25 7.92
C LEU A 20 8.33 22.86 8.76
N ASP A 21 8.04 23.16 10.02
CA ASP A 21 9.04 23.56 11.01
C ASP A 21 9.85 22.32 11.43
N GLU A 22 11.15 22.49 11.71
CA GLU A 22 12.05 21.37 12.03
C GLU A 22 11.60 20.54 13.24
N SER A 23 10.97 21.16 14.24
CA SER A 23 10.39 20.45 15.37
C SER A 23 9.26 19.51 14.95
N VAL A 24 8.39 19.96 14.04
CA VAL A 24 7.28 19.13 13.54
C VAL A 24 7.82 18.02 12.65
N LYS A 25 8.79 18.30 11.76
CA LYS A 25 9.39 17.27 10.88
C LYS A 25 9.93 16.08 11.65
N GLN A 26 10.56 16.31 12.80
CA GLN A 26 11.12 15.23 13.64
C GLN A 26 10.04 14.29 14.21
N GLU A 27 8.83 14.81 14.43
CA GLU A 27 7.66 14.06 14.88
C GLU A 27 7.02 13.22 13.75
N LEU A 28 7.40 13.44 12.49
CA LEU A 28 6.84 12.72 11.33
C LEU A 28 7.75 11.60 10.84
N PHE A 29 7.18 10.58 10.22
CA PHE A 29 7.94 9.57 9.48
C PHE A 29 8.58 10.20 8.21
N ASP A 30 9.89 10.46 8.26
CA ASP A 30 10.61 11.14 7.17
C ASP A 30 10.63 10.32 5.88
N ASN A 31 10.75 8.99 5.96
CA ASN A 31 10.68 8.09 4.80
C ASN A 31 9.40 8.32 3.97
N ILE A 32 8.27 8.54 4.65
CA ILE A 32 6.96 8.80 4.02
C ILE A 32 6.96 10.19 3.36
N LEU A 33 7.53 11.21 4.01
CA LEU A 33 7.68 12.54 3.42
C LEU A 33 8.58 12.52 2.18
N GLN A 34 9.72 11.82 2.24
CA GLN A 34 10.64 11.71 1.11
C GLN A 34 9.98 10.97 -0.07
N ALA A 35 9.31 9.85 0.19
CA ALA A 35 8.60 9.08 -0.84
C ALA A 35 7.43 9.85 -1.47
N SER A 36 6.84 10.82 -0.75
CA SER A 36 5.76 11.68 -1.24
C SER A 36 6.23 12.82 -2.17
N LYS A 37 7.54 13.04 -2.32
CA LYS A 37 8.05 14.10 -3.20
C LYS A 37 7.87 13.75 -4.66
N VAL A 38 7.43 14.73 -5.45
CA VAL A 38 7.35 14.65 -6.92
C VAL A 38 8.31 15.67 -7.51
N ASP A 39 9.20 15.23 -8.39
CA ASP A 39 10.28 16.05 -8.95
C ASP A 39 11.09 16.80 -7.86
N GLY A 40 11.31 16.12 -6.72
CA GLY A 40 12.03 16.65 -5.56
C GLY A 40 11.24 17.61 -4.65
N LYS A 41 9.98 17.91 -4.97
CA LYS A 41 9.12 18.87 -4.26
C LYS A 41 7.97 18.20 -3.53
N LEU A 42 7.51 18.82 -2.44
CA LEU A 42 6.43 18.29 -1.62
C LEU A 42 5.12 19.02 -1.94
N TYR A 43 4.44 18.60 -3.00
CA TYR A 43 3.17 19.21 -3.45
C TYR A 43 1.95 18.78 -2.62
N PHE A 44 2.06 17.65 -1.92
CA PHE A 44 1.09 17.19 -0.95
C PHE A 44 1.83 16.63 0.26
N ILE A 45 1.21 16.68 1.44
CA ILE A 45 1.71 16.00 2.64
C ILE A 45 0.64 15.01 3.06
N PRO A 46 0.94 13.69 3.09
CA PRO A 46 0.01 12.71 3.63
C PRO A 46 -0.28 13.00 5.11
N VAL A 47 -1.54 12.85 5.50
CA VAL A 47 -1.98 12.94 6.90
C VAL A 47 -2.29 11.53 7.39
N THR A 48 -3.13 10.82 6.64
CA THR A 48 -3.47 9.40 6.85
C THR A 48 -3.15 8.57 5.61
N LEU A 49 -2.89 7.28 5.82
CA LEU A 49 -2.31 6.39 4.82
C LEU A 49 -3.09 5.09 4.69
N GLU A 50 -3.01 4.49 3.51
CA GLU A 50 -3.21 3.07 3.30
C GLU A 50 -1.85 2.45 2.99
N VAL A 51 -1.49 1.38 3.70
CA VAL A 51 -0.28 0.60 3.48
C VAL A 51 -0.60 -0.59 2.59
N GLU A 52 0.22 -0.82 1.58
CA GLU A 52 0.12 -1.94 0.65
C GLU A 52 1.37 -2.82 0.75
N GLY A 53 1.18 -4.13 0.90
CA GLY A 53 2.30 -5.07 0.97
C GLY A 53 1.87 -6.53 1.09
N LEU A 54 2.83 -7.38 1.46
CA LEU A 54 2.64 -8.80 1.75
C LEU A 54 2.82 -9.05 3.25
N ILE A 55 1.85 -9.68 3.88
CA ILE A 55 2.00 -10.25 5.22
C ILE A 55 2.65 -11.62 5.10
N VAL A 56 3.75 -11.82 5.82
CA VAL A 56 4.60 -13.02 5.75
C VAL A 56 5.06 -13.43 7.14
N LYS A 57 5.39 -14.72 7.32
CA LYS A 57 6.08 -15.20 8.52
C LYS A 57 7.57 -14.88 8.40
N GLU A 58 8.17 -14.35 9.46
CA GLU A 58 9.61 -14.10 9.51
C GLU A 58 10.46 -15.36 9.30
N GLU A 59 9.94 -16.53 9.70
CA GLU A 59 10.63 -17.81 9.51
C GLU A 59 10.71 -18.25 8.03
N ASP A 60 9.77 -17.80 7.20
CA ASP A 60 9.73 -18.16 5.78
C ASP A 60 10.60 -17.24 4.91
N VAL A 61 10.62 -15.95 5.23
CA VAL A 61 11.32 -14.94 4.41
C VAL A 61 12.65 -14.48 5.01
N GLY A 62 12.86 -14.73 6.30
CA GLY A 62 14.00 -14.22 7.07
C GLY A 62 13.65 -12.97 7.88
N LYS A 63 14.24 -12.87 9.07
CA LYS A 63 14.09 -11.70 9.96
C LYS A 63 14.62 -10.44 9.28
N ASP A 64 13.99 -9.32 9.57
CA ASP A 64 14.38 -7.98 9.12
C ASP A 64 14.30 -7.76 7.60
N LYS A 65 13.73 -8.69 6.83
CA LYS A 65 13.40 -8.46 5.43
C LYS A 65 12.32 -7.39 5.32
N THR A 66 12.54 -6.44 4.42
CA THR A 66 11.56 -5.40 4.09
C THR A 66 10.88 -5.66 2.74
N GLY A 67 11.45 -6.51 1.88
CA GLY A 67 10.91 -6.86 0.58
C GLY A 67 11.59 -8.09 -0.02
N MET A 68 11.10 -8.52 -1.18
CA MET A 68 11.62 -9.66 -1.93
C MET A 68 11.95 -9.29 -3.37
N THR A 69 12.93 -9.97 -3.93
CA THR A 69 13.10 -10.04 -5.38
C THR A 69 12.03 -10.94 -6.03
N PHE A 70 11.86 -10.85 -7.34
CA PHE A 70 10.96 -11.77 -8.07
C PHE A 70 11.37 -13.25 -7.90
N GLU A 71 12.67 -13.53 -7.82
CA GLU A 71 13.19 -14.88 -7.57
C GLU A 71 12.88 -15.34 -6.14
N GLU A 72 13.15 -14.49 -5.14
CA GLU A 72 12.82 -14.76 -3.74
C GLU A 72 11.31 -14.97 -3.55
N TYR A 73 10.48 -14.15 -4.21
CA TYR A 73 9.03 -14.30 -4.19
C TYR A 73 8.57 -15.61 -4.83
N GLY A 74 9.15 -16.01 -5.97
CA GLY A 74 8.87 -17.32 -6.57
C GLY A 74 9.22 -18.47 -5.65
N ASN A 75 10.40 -18.42 -5.02
CA ASN A 75 10.84 -19.42 -4.04
C ASN A 75 9.92 -19.46 -2.80
N TYR A 76 9.46 -18.30 -2.33
CA TYR A 76 8.52 -18.21 -1.21
C TYR A 76 7.16 -18.84 -1.58
N VAL A 77 6.62 -18.52 -2.76
CA VAL A 77 5.37 -19.10 -3.25
C VAL A 77 5.49 -20.62 -3.38
N GLU A 78 6.56 -21.13 -3.98
CA GLU A 78 6.74 -22.58 -4.18
C GLU A 78 6.93 -23.34 -2.86
N ASN A 79 7.84 -22.85 -2.00
CA ASN A 79 8.32 -23.62 -0.85
C ASN A 79 7.57 -23.32 0.45
N ALA A 80 7.27 -22.05 0.74
CA ALA A 80 6.58 -21.67 1.98
C ALA A 80 5.06 -21.76 1.81
N LEU A 81 4.54 -21.36 0.65
CA LEU A 81 3.10 -21.35 0.38
C LEU A 81 2.60 -22.59 -0.37
N SER A 82 3.47 -23.55 -0.68
CA SER A 82 3.10 -24.77 -1.43
C SER A 82 2.36 -24.46 -2.74
N GLY A 83 2.77 -23.40 -3.43
CA GLY A 83 2.17 -22.92 -4.68
C GLY A 83 0.95 -22.01 -4.51
N ALA A 84 0.48 -21.74 -3.29
CA ALA A 84 -0.63 -20.80 -3.07
C ALA A 84 -0.17 -19.36 -3.36
N GLN A 85 -0.99 -18.61 -4.11
CA GLN A 85 -0.70 -17.22 -4.47
C GLN A 85 -1.17 -16.27 -3.36
N PRO A 86 -0.31 -15.35 -2.85
CA PRO A 86 -0.73 -14.32 -1.90
C PRO A 86 -1.89 -13.42 -2.35
N TYR A 87 -2.14 -13.34 -3.65
CA TYR A 87 -3.20 -12.54 -4.27
C TYR A 87 -4.54 -13.29 -4.39
N ASP A 88 -4.51 -14.63 -4.24
CA ASP A 88 -5.70 -15.46 -4.20
C ASP A 88 -6.21 -15.45 -2.76
N TYR A 89 -7.28 -14.69 -2.44
CA TYR A 89 -8.01 -14.83 -1.17
C TYR A 89 -9.52 -14.56 -1.26
N PRO A 90 -10.37 -15.18 -0.44
CA PRO A 90 -11.80 -14.88 -0.45
C PRO A 90 -12.05 -13.42 -0.10
N GLU A 91 -12.99 -12.80 -0.82
CA GLU A 91 -13.20 -11.34 -0.86
C GLU A 91 -12.09 -10.54 -1.55
N SER A 92 -10.97 -11.17 -1.95
CA SER A 92 -10.02 -10.58 -2.89
C SER A 92 -10.69 -10.41 -4.24
N ARG A 93 -10.97 -9.16 -4.61
CA ARG A 93 -11.16 -8.79 -6.02
C ARG A 93 -9.84 -8.82 -6.80
N TYR A 94 -8.79 -9.45 -6.26
CA TYR A 94 -7.41 -9.31 -6.70
C TYR A 94 -6.79 -10.56 -7.33
N ASN A 95 -7.61 -11.54 -7.73
CA ASN A 95 -7.17 -12.74 -8.44
C ASN A 95 -6.83 -12.49 -9.92
N TYR A 96 -6.05 -11.46 -10.18
CA TYR A 96 -5.80 -10.96 -11.51
C TYR A 96 -4.33 -10.65 -11.72
N ARG A 97 -3.84 -11.07 -12.89
CA ARG A 97 -2.52 -10.73 -13.39
C ARG A 97 -2.25 -9.22 -13.30
N ASP A 98 -3.28 -8.42 -13.55
CA ASP A 98 -3.21 -6.96 -13.51
C ASP A 98 -2.94 -6.44 -12.09
N VAL A 99 -3.50 -7.07 -11.06
CA VAL A 99 -3.29 -6.60 -9.68
C VAL A 99 -1.88 -6.89 -9.24
N PHE A 100 -1.37 -8.10 -9.51
CA PHE A 100 0.04 -8.41 -9.27
C PHE A 100 0.96 -7.44 -10.01
N LEU A 101 0.66 -7.13 -11.28
CA LEU A 101 1.46 -6.17 -12.03
C LEU A 101 1.42 -4.77 -11.38
N MET A 102 0.22 -4.24 -11.11
CA MET A 102 0.04 -2.91 -10.51
C MET A 102 0.66 -2.81 -9.11
N SER A 103 0.68 -3.92 -8.37
CA SER A 103 1.32 -4.00 -7.06
C SER A 103 2.86 -3.90 -7.14
N CYS A 104 3.44 -4.21 -8.31
CA CYS A 104 4.90 -4.24 -8.49
C CYS A 104 5.46 -3.03 -9.25
N ILE A 105 4.68 -2.38 -10.12
CA ILE A 105 5.21 -1.27 -10.93
C ILE A 105 5.27 0.06 -10.16
N ASP A 106 6.28 0.88 -10.47
CA ASP A 106 6.40 2.24 -9.95
C ASP A 106 5.92 3.24 -11.02
N MET A 107 4.60 3.45 -11.05
CA MET A 107 3.96 4.38 -11.98
C MET A 107 4.42 5.81 -11.75
N LYS A 108 4.66 6.20 -10.49
CA LYS A 108 5.11 7.55 -10.13
C LYS A 108 6.44 7.85 -10.80
N SER A 109 7.44 6.99 -10.61
CA SER A 109 8.76 7.15 -11.24
C SER A 109 8.66 7.14 -12.76
N ALA A 110 7.82 6.27 -13.35
CA ALA A 110 7.66 6.18 -14.81
C ALA A 110 7.07 7.45 -15.44
N VAL A 111 6.24 8.20 -14.71
CA VAL A 111 5.67 9.44 -15.24
C VAL A 111 6.45 10.68 -14.84
N GLU A 112 7.32 10.64 -13.82
CA GLU A 112 8.09 11.77 -13.30
C GLU A 112 9.07 12.38 -14.30
N GLY A 113 9.42 13.65 -14.11
CA GLY A 113 10.29 14.38 -15.04
C GLY A 113 9.65 14.77 -16.39
N GLU A 114 10.51 14.97 -17.38
CA GLU A 114 10.15 15.53 -18.69
C GLU A 114 9.49 14.52 -19.63
N LYS A 115 9.90 13.25 -19.55
CA LYS A 115 9.48 12.18 -20.46
C LYS A 115 8.91 11.02 -19.66
N VAL A 116 7.80 10.47 -20.16
CA VAL A 116 7.24 9.22 -19.64
C VAL A 116 8.15 8.07 -20.05
N ASP A 117 8.47 7.20 -19.10
CA ASP A 117 9.35 6.06 -19.30
C ASP A 117 8.93 4.83 -18.47
N PHE A 118 8.17 3.93 -19.09
CA PHE A 118 7.86 2.61 -18.55
C PHE A 118 8.92 1.55 -18.89
N ASP A 119 10.04 1.92 -19.54
CA ASP A 119 11.11 0.99 -19.91
C ASP A 119 12.07 0.68 -18.74
N SER A 120 11.50 0.34 -17.58
CA SER A 120 12.27 -0.05 -16.40
C SER A 120 12.45 -1.57 -16.32
N GLU A 121 13.56 -2.00 -15.73
CA GLU A 121 13.78 -3.41 -15.38
C GLU A 121 12.63 -3.94 -14.49
N GLN A 122 12.13 -3.10 -13.58
CA GLN A 122 10.99 -3.42 -12.71
C GLN A 122 9.74 -3.75 -13.51
N PHE A 123 9.36 -2.91 -14.48
CA PHE A 123 8.19 -3.12 -15.32
C PHE A 123 8.31 -4.41 -16.14
N ARG A 124 9.48 -4.62 -16.77
CA ARG A 124 9.74 -5.81 -17.59
C ARG A 124 9.66 -7.10 -16.78
N LYS A 125 10.33 -7.16 -15.62
CA LYS A 125 10.29 -8.34 -14.75
C LYS A 125 8.90 -8.58 -14.17
N ALA A 126 8.18 -7.53 -13.78
CA ALA A 126 6.81 -7.67 -13.31
C ALA A 126 5.89 -8.25 -14.40
N ALA A 127 5.95 -7.72 -15.62
CA ALA A 127 5.15 -8.22 -16.75
C ALA A 127 5.51 -9.66 -17.14
N GLU A 128 6.80 -10.01 -17.15
CA GLU A 128 7.27 -11.38 -17.41
C GLU A 128 6.80 -12.35 -16.32
N TYR A 129 6.98 -12.00 -15.05
CA TYR A 129 6.54 -12.83 -13.93
C TYR A 129 5.02 -13.03 -13.96
N ALA A 130 4.27 -11.95 -14.20
CA ALA A 130 2.82 -11.98 -14.31
C ALA A 130 2.34 -12.91 -15.44
N LYS A 131 3.02 -12.88 -16.60
CA LYS A 131 2.74 -13.75 -17.75
C LYS A 131 2.94 -15.23 -17.44
N GLY A 132 4.02 -15.57 -16.71
CA GLY A 132 4.39 -16.96 -16.41
C GLY A 132 3.62 -17.59 -15.24
N ASN A 133 3.21 -16.79 -14.24
CA ASN A 133 2.76 -17.31 -12.95
C ASN A 133 1.29 -17.02 -12.62
N PHE A 134 0.66 -16.09 -13.33
CA PHE A 134 -0.74 -15.74 -13.11
C PHE A 134 -1.60 -16.12 -14.31
N ALA A 135 -2.78 -16.69 -14.03
CA ALA A 135 -3.77 -16.96 -15.06
C ALA A 135 -4.20 -15.65 -15.75
N GLU A 136 -4.58 -15.76 -17.02
CA GLU A 136 -5.25 -14.66 -17.71
C GLU A 136 -6.55 -14.33 -16.99
N ASN A 137 -6.94 -13.05 -16.93
CA ASN A 137 -8.14 -12.60 -16.23
C ASN A 137 -9.38 -13.35 -16.76
N ARG A 138 -9.77 -14.43 -16.08
CA ARG A 138 -10.98 -15.19 -16.38
C ARG A 138 -12.08 -14.68 -15.48
N GLY A 139 -12.97 -13.88 -16.03
CA GLY A 139 -14.30 -13.69 -15.46
C GLY A 139 -14.39 -12.74 -14.26
N ASN A 140 -15.64 -12.40 -13.98
CA ASN A 140 -16.08 -11.27 -13.18
C ASN A 140 -15.58 -11.38 -11.71
N PRO A 141 -15.01 -10.33 -11.09
CA PRO A 141 -14.65 -10.30 -9.66
C PRO A 141 -15.81 -10.55 -8.69
N ASP A 142 -17.02 -10.71 -9.21
CA ASP A 142 -18.24 -10.98 -8.46
C ASP A 142 -18.52 -12.47 -8.21
N GLU A 143 -17.63 -13.40 -8.60
CA GLU A 143 -17.68 -14.77 -8.06
C GLU A 143 -17.25 -14.74 -6.58
N TYR A 144 -18.22 -14.36 -5.73
CA TYR A 144 -18.14 -14.44 -4.29
C TYR A 144 -17.70 -15.86 -3.90
N ILE A 145 -16.46 -16.00 -3.44
CA ILE A 145 -15.99 -17.25 -2.86
C ILE A 145 -16.78 -17.45 -1.56
N PRO A 146 -17.64 -18.48 -1.44
CA PRO A 146 -18.42 -18.69 -0.24
C PRO A 146 -17.52 -18.81 0.99
N PHE A 147 -17.91 -18.21 2.12
CA PHE A 147 -17.17 -18.31 3.39
C PHE A 147 -16.83 -19.77 3.80
N ALA A 148 -17.70 -20.71 3.43
CA ALA A 148 -17.48 -22.14 3.65
C ALA A 148 -16.30 -22.74 2.84
N GLU A 149 -15.95 -22.14 1.71
CA GLU A 149 -14.73 -22.50 0.96
C GLU A 149 -13.47 -21.94 1.61
N GLU A 150 -13.54 -20.80 2.30
CA GLU A 150 -12.40 -20.27 3.08
C GLU A 150 -12.07 -21.16 4.28
N GLU A 151 -13.07 -21.68 4.99
CA GLU A 151 -12.87 -22.68 6.04
C GLU A 151 -12.18 -23.96 5.52
N GLN A 152 -12.35 -24.28 4.23
CA GLN A 152 -11.78 -25.45 3.57
C GLN A 152 -10.46 -25.17 2.85
N ARG A 153 -10.07 -23.90 2.73
CA ARG A 153 -8.78 -23.43 2.19
C ARG A 153 -7.95 -22.79 3.31
N PRO A 154 -7.57 -23.53 4.38
CA PRO A 154 -6.68 -22.99 5.41
C PRO A 154 -5.36 -22.62 4.74
N ARG A 155 -5.15 -21.32 4.52
CA ARG A 155 -4.01 -20.85 3.76
C ARG A 155 -2.78 -20.75 4.64
N PRO A 156 -1.61 -21.21 4.16
CA PRO A 156 -0.35 -20.88 4.78
C PRO A 156 -0.16 -19.36 4.71
N ASP A 157 0.37 -18.82 5.78
CA ASP A 157 0.61 -17.42 6.06
C ASP A 157 1.32 -16.72 4.88
N GLY A 158 0.61 -15.83 4.19
CA GLY A 158 1.07 -15.19 2.96
C GLY A 158 -0.05 -14.47 2.25
N ARG A 159 -0.29 -13.19 2.58
CA ARG A 159 -1.42 -12.41 2.03
C ARG A 159 -0.96 -11.08 1.46
N TYR A 160 -1.41 -10.77 0.24
CA TYR A 160 -1.38 -9.40 -0.26
C TYR A 160 -2.48 -8.58 0.42
N VAL A 161 -2.12 -7.43 0.99
CA VAL A 161 -3.02 -6.63 1.84
C VAL A 161 -2.95 -5.15 1.53
N HIS A 162 -4.10 -4.50 1.70
CA HIS A 162 -4.25 -3.06 1.85
C HIS A 162 -4.74 -2.78 3.28
N MET A 163 -4.04 -1.95 4.03
CA MET A 163 -4.33 -1.71 5.44
C MET A 163 -4.44 -0.22 5.71
N THR A 164 -5.59 0.23 6.19
CA THR A 164 -5.82 1.63 6.57
C THR A 164 -5.69 1.84 8.08
N ASN A 165 -5.67 0.77 8.88
CA ASN A 165 -5.55 0.83 10.33
C ASN A 165 -4.88 -0.41 10.93
N PHE A 166 -4.59 -0.34 12.23
CA PHE A 166 -3.94 -1.41 12.99
C PHE A 166 -4.77 -2.70 13.07
N ILE A 167 -6.10 -2.62 13.09
CA ILE A 167 -6.96 -3.81 13.15
C ILE A 167 -6.87 -4.63 11.86
N ASN A 168 -6.75 -3.97 10.69
CA ASN A 168 -6.50 -4.68 9.45
C ASN A 168 -5.21 -5.51 9.53
N TYR A 169 -4.16 -4.99 10.17
CA TYR A 169 -2.93 -5.76 10.39
C TYR A 169 -3.16 -6.94 11.33
N VAL A 170 -3.80 -6.72 12.49
CA VAL A 170 -4.09 -7.79 13.47
C VAL A 170 -4.87 -8.93 12.82
N MET A 171 -5.92 -8.61 12.08
CA MET A 171 -6.79 -9.60 11.45
C MET A 171 -6.15 -10.32 10.26
N ASN A 172 -5.21 -9.69 9.56
CA ASN A 172 -4.53 -10.32 8.43
C ASN A 172 -3.25 -11.08 8.83
N CYS A 173 -2.70 -10.84 10.03
CA CYS A 173 -1.73 -11.76 10.62
C CYS A 173 -2.44 -13.12 10.78
N SER A 174 -1.93 -14.18 10.19
CA SER A 174 -2.58 -15.49 10.22
C SER A 174 -2.41 -16.21 11.56
N GLY A 175 -3.38 -17.09 11.89
CA GLY A 175 -3.30 -18.02 13.01
C GLY A 175 -3.18 -17.38 14.41
N GLU A 176 -2.67 -18.17 15.35
CA GLU A 176 -2.39 -17.80 16.76
C GLU A 176 -1.01 -17.12 16.91
N GLN A 177 -0.42 -16.63 15.81
CA GLN A 177 0.88 -15.96 15.89
C GLN A 177 0.79 -14.64 16.64
N ASP A 178 1.79 -14.41 17.48
CA ASP A 178 1.96 -13.17 18.24
C ASP A 178 2.20 -11.94 17.35
N ALA A 179 2.72 -12.10 16.12
CA ALA A 179 2.84 -11.06 15.07
C ALA A 179 3.36 -11.65 13.74
N CYS A 180 3.17 -10.90 12.63
CA CYS A 180 3.75 -11.20 11.30
C CYS A 180 4.55 -10.00 10.77
N SER A 181 5.36 -10.19 9.74
CA SER A 181 6.01 -9.08 9.03
C SER A 181 5.17 -8.59 7.87
N VAL A 182 5.22 -7.28 7.59
CA VAL A 182 4.70 -6.71 6.35
C VAL A 182 5.90 -6.29 5.52
N ILE A 183 6.00 -6.84 4.31
CA ILE A 183 7.08 -6.55 3.37
C ILE A 183 6.51 -6.03 2.05
N GLY A 184 7.36 -5.42 1.24
CA GLY A 184 7.00 -4.99 -0.10
C GLY A 184 6.65 -6.15 -1.04
N THR A 185 5.92 -5.81 -2.08
CA THR A 185 5.68 -6.65 -3.24
C THR A 185 7.00 -6.89 -4.00
N PRO A 186 7.10 -7.95 -4.83
CA PRO A 186 8.36 -8.27 -5.46
C PRO A 186 8.88 -7.13 -6.35
N SER A 187 10.16 -6.80 -6.15
CA SER A 187 10.84 -5.77 -6.92
C SER A 187 12.28 -6.15 -7.22
N VAL A 188 12.90 -5.52 -8.21
CA VAL A 188 14.29 -5.79 -8.61
C VAL A 188 15.25 -5.73 -7.42
N THR A 189 14.98 -4.85 -6.45
CA THR A 189 15.86 -4.59 -5.30
C THR A 189 15.27 -4.99 -3.94
N GLY A 190 14.11 -5.66 -3.89
CA GLY A 190 13.46 -6.01 -2.62
C GLY A 190 13.05 -4.81 -1.76
N GLN A 191 12.38 -3.83 -2.38
CA GLN A 191 11.88 -2.62 -1.72
C GLN A 191 10.85 -2.90 -0.63
N GLY A 192 10.75 -1.98 0.32
CA GLY A 192 9.78 -2.00 1.43
C GLY A 192 8.32 -1.91 0.95
N PRO A 193 7.35 -2.06 1.87
CA PRO A 193 5.94 -1.84 1.54
C PRO A 193 5.68 -0.44 0.97
N ARG A 194 4.60 -0.34 0.21
CA ARG A 194 4.16 0.89 -0.45
C ARG A 194 3.06 1.54 0.37
N PHE A 195 2.76 2.80 0.07
CA PHE A 195 1.62 3.48 0.68
C PHE A 195 0.96 4.43 -0.30
N THR A 196 -0.32 4.69 -0.09
CA THR A 196 -1.01 5.82 -0.69
C THR A 196 -1.63 6.70 0.38
N ALA A 197 -1.81 7.98 0.07
CA ALA A 197 -2.42 8.92 1.00
C ALA A 197 -3.94 8.77 0.93
N GLN A 198 -4.57 8.46 2.07
CA GLN A 198 -6.03 8.47 2.20
C GLN A 198 -6.51 9.92 2.34
N GLU A 199 -5.86 10.67 3.22
CA GLU A 199 -6.02 12.10 3.36
C GLU A 199 -4.67 12.76 3.21
N SER A 200 -4.65 13.89 2.49
CA SER A 200 -3.46 14.71 2.36
C SER A 200 -3.83 16.18 2.30
N ILE A 201 -2.87 17.02 2.67
CA ILE A 201 -2.99 18.47 2.59
C ILE A 201 -2.13 19.00 1.44
N SER A 202 -2.61 20.05 0.78
CA SER A 202 -1.90 20.75 -0.29
C SER A 202 -2.24 22.24 -0.22
N VAL A 203 -1.36 23.08 -0.75
CA VAL A 203 -1.60 24.53 -0.82
C VAL A 203 -1.61 24.96 -2.27
N ALA A 204 -2.70 25.59 -2.71
CA ALA A 204 -2.80 26.10 -4.07
C ALA A 204 -1.71 27.15 -4.35
N ALA A 205 -1.09 27.08 -5.53
CA ALA A 205 -0.05 28.00 -5.99
C ALA A 205 -0.47 29.48 -5.92
N LYS A 206 -1.78 29.74 -6.07
CA LYS A 206 -2.39 31.08 -6.04
C LYS A 206 -2.79 31.55 -4.64
N SER A 207 -2.48 30.79 -3.58
CA SER A 207 -2.85 31.19 -2.21
C SER A 207 -2.12 32.48 -1.79
N GLY A 208 -2.89 33.51 -1.47
CA GLY A 208 -2.38 34.75 -0.88
C GLY A 208 -2.11 34.67 0.63
N GLN A 209 -2.32 33.50 1.25
CA GLN A 209 -2.29 33.32 2.71
C GLN A 209 -1.27 32.26 3.15
N GLN A 210 -0.08 32.25 2.52
CA GLN A 210 0.94 31.21 2.73
C GLN A 210 1.36 31.07 4.19
N GLU A 211 1.54 32.17 4.92
CA GLU A 211 1.86 32.14 6.36
C GLU A 211 0.75 31.49 7.20
N GLY A 212 -0.52 31.72 6.85
CA GLY A 212 -1.66 31.07 7.51
C GLY A 212 -1.68 29.57 7.21
N CYS A 213 -1.47 29.19 5.95
CA CYS A 213 -1.34 27.80 5.53
C CYS A 213 -0.19 27.09 6.28
N LYS A 214 0.96 27.74 6.37
CA LYS A 214 2.13 27.23 7.12
C LYS A 214 1.77 26.96 8.58
N LYS A 215 1.12 27.90 9.26
CA LYS A 215 0.70 27.72 10.66
C LYS A 215 -0.28 26.57 10.82
N PHE A 216 -1.26 26.46 9.93
CA PHE A 216 -2.25 25.39 9.97
C PHE A 216 -1.62 24.01 9.74
N ILE A 217 -0.74 23.88 8.75
CA ILE A 217 -0.02 22.63 8.44
C ILE A 217 0.81 22.17 9.65
N ASN A 218 1.55 23.06 10.30
CA ASN A 218 2.33 22.70 11.50
C ASN A 218 1.43 22.37 12.71
N TYR A 219 0.29 23.05 12.86
CA TYR A 219 -0.67 22.72 13.92
C TYR A 219 -1.27 21.33 13.72
N LEU A 220 -1.69 21.01 12.49
CA LEU A 220 -2.26 19.73 12.12
C LEU A 220 -1.21 18.60 12.29
N LEU A 221 -0.07 18.72 11.62
CA LEU A 221 0.91 17.63 11.59
C LEU A 221 1.69 17.48 12.89
N GLY A 222 1.78 18.53 13.71
CA GLY A 222 2.30 18.43 15.08
C GLY A 222 1.37 17.72 16.05
N GLY A 223 0.22 17.21 15.59
CA GLY A 223 -0.66 16.33 16.37
C GLY A 223 -1.28 16.98 17.62
N LYS A 224 -1.24 18.31 17.75
CA LYS A 224 -1.66 19.01 18.98
C LYS A 224 -3.15 18.87 19.31
N PHE A 225 -3.96 18.47 18.35
CA PHE A 225 -5.38 18.23 18.51
C PHE A 225 -5.72 16.78 18.89
N ILE A 226 -4.73 15.88 18.86
CA ILE A 226 -4.93 14.44 19.04
C ILE A 226 -5.01 14.13 20.53
N SER A 227 -6.12 13.51 20.94
CA SER A 227 -6.28 13.04 22.31
C SER A 227 -5.38 11.84 22.57
N LYS A 228 -4.75 11.79 23.74
CA LYS A 228 -4.01 10.60 24.20
C LYS A 228 -4.89 9.63 24.98
N GLU A 229 -6.14 10.00 25.23
CA GLU A 229 -7.08 9.27 26.08
C GLU A 229 -8.28 8.75 25.29
N GLU A 230 -8.55 9.31 24.10
CA GLU A 230 -9.69 8.98 23.25
C GLU A 230 -9.25 8.84 21.79
N LEU A 231 -9.88 7.92 21.05
CA LEU A 231 -9.60 7.72 19.63
C LEU A 231 -9.91 8.99 18.83
N SER A 232 -8.95 9.42 18.02
CA SER A 232 -9.06 10.64 17.22
C SER A 232 -8.99 10.39 15.71
N ILE A 233 -8.25 9.37 15.25
CA ILE A 233 -7.97 9.12 13.83
C ILE A 233 -8.44 7.74 13.37
N SER A 234 -8.21 6.70 14.19
CA SER A 234 -8.53 5.30 13.90
C SER A 234 -7.88 4.74 12.61
N SER A 235 -6.93 5.45 12.03
CA SER A 235 -6.25 5.13 10.76
C SER A 235 -4.74 5.32 10.88
N VAL A 236 -3.96 4.74 9.96
CA VAL A 236 -2.52 4.95 9.89
C VAL A 236 -2.24 6.43 9.64
N CYS A 237 -1.43 7.06 10.50
CA CYS A 237 -1.07 8.46 10.37
C CYS A 237 0.45 8.66 10.40
N ILE A 238 0.90 9.78 9.81
CA ILE A 238 2.34 10.07 9.63
C ILE A 238 3.02 10.63 10.89
N ASN A 239 2.24 11.12 11.87
CA ASN A 239 2.80 11.60 13.13
C ASN A 239 3.09 10.40 14.06
N LYS A 240 4.35 10.25 14.47
CA LYS A 240 4.87 9.12 15.24
C LYS A 240 4.18 8.95 16.59
N ASP A 241 4.11 10.04 17.36
CA ASP A 241 3.55 10.01 18.71
C ASP A 241 2.04 9.74 18.67
N ALA A 242 1.34 10.38 17.73
CA ALA A 242 -0.08 10.14 17.48
C ALA A 242 -0.34 8.68 17.12
N MET A 243 0.42 8.13 16.16
CA MET A 243 0.27 6.76 15.72
C MET A 243 0.47 5.77 16.87
N LYS A 244 1.49 6.00 17.71
CA LYS A 244 1.73 5.17 18.89
C LYS A 244 0.57 5.20 19.88
N SER A 245 0.03 6.37 20.18
CA SER A 245 -1.15 6.52 21.04
C SER A 245 -2.40 5.86 20.45
N GLU A 246 -2.66 6.07 19.16
CA GLU A 246 -3.80 5.47 18.45
C GLU A 246 -3.70 3.94 18.44
N ILE A 247 -2.53 3.36 18.19
CA ILE A 247 -2.34 1.89 18.24
C ILE A 247 -2.75 1.34 19.60
N SER A 248 -2.29 1.94 20.69
CA SER A 248 -2.63 1.48 22.05
C SER A 248 -4.12 1.61 22.36
N LEU A 249 -4.77 2.72 21.98
CA LEU A 249 -6.20 2.92 22.19
C LEU A 249 -7.03 1.95 21.34
N ILE A 250 -6.71 1.82 20.04
CA ILE A 250 -7.35 0.89 19.12
C ILE A 250 -7.26 -0.54 19.68
N SER A 251 -6.08 -0.93 20.17
CA SER A 251 -5.85 -2.27 20.73
C SER A 251 -6.74 -2.54 21.93
N LYS A 252 -6.86 -1.57 22.85
CA LYS A 252 -7.73 -1.69 24.02
C LYS A 252 -9.19 -1.88 23.62
N TYR A 253 -9.74 -0.98 22.81
CA TYR A 253 -11.15 -1.06 22.39
C TYR A 253 -11.44 -2.32 21.59
N TYR A 254 -10.51 -2.73 20.73
CA TYR A 254 -10.66 -3.95 19.95
C TYR A 254 -10.62 -5.20 20.81
N ASN A 255 -9.74 -5.28 21.82
CA ASN A 255 -9.69 -6.44 22.71
C ASN A 255 -10.97 -6.56 23.56
N GLU A 256 -11.55 -5.44 24.02
CA GLU A 256 -12.86 -5.44 24.68
C GLU A 256 -13.97 -6.00 23.77
N ILE A 257 -13.97 -5.62 22.48
CA ILE A 257 -14.90 -6.16 21.48
C ILE A 257 -14.65 -7.64 21.21
N TYR A 258 -13.38 -8.04 21.07
CA TYR A 258 -12.99 -9.43 20.81
C TYR A 258 -13.41 -10.34 21.97
N GLU A 259 -13.19 -9.94 23.22
CA GLU A 259 -13.66 -10.67 24.40
C GLU A 259 -15.19 -10.84 24.40
N TYR A 260 -15.92 -9.76 24.08
CA TYR A 260 -17.37 -9.82 23.96
C TYR A 260 -17.83 -10.78 22.86
N GLU A 261 -17.25 -10.72 21.67
CA GLU A 261 -17.58 -11.62 20.55
C GLU A 261 -17.26 -13.09 20.90
N MET A 262 -16.19 -13.34 21.65
CA MET A 262 -15.81 -14.69 22.08
C MET A 262 -16.76 -15.30 23.11
N GLU A 263 -17.42 -14.47 23.93
CA GLU A 263 -18.34 -14.91 24.99
C GLU A 263 -19.81 -14.89 24.57
N TYR A 264 -20.22 -13.86 23.83
CA TYR A 264 -21.61 -13.56 23.51
C TYR A 264 -21.89 -13.39 22.00
N GLY A 265 -20.86 -13.43 21.16
CA GLY A 265 -20.97 -13.19 19.72
C GLY A 265 -21.81 -14.21 18.98
N LEU A 266 -22.25 -13.84 17.78
CA LEU A 266 -23.05 -14.70 16.91
C LEU A 266 -22.20 -15.80 16.23
N PHE A 267 -20.90 -15.55 16.08
CA PHE A 267 -19.97 -16.45 15.44
C PHE A 267 -19.32 -17.38 16.46
N ASN A 268 -19.14 -18.65 16.11
CA ASN A 268 -18.39 -19.56 16.95
C ASN A 268 -16.88 -19.30 16.83
N LYS A 269 -16.09 -19.85 17.77
CA LYS A 269 -14.63 -19.65 17.82
C LYS A 269 -13.90 -20.01 16.52
N SER A 270 -14.35 -21.04 15.81
CA SER A 270 -13.74 -21.45 14.54
C SER A 270 -13.98 -20.39 13.46
N GLN A 271 -15.21 -19.85 13.40
CA GLN A 271 -15.58 -18.81 12.44
C GLN A 271 -14.82 -17.51 12.71
N LEU A 272 -14.74 -17.07 13.98
CA LEU A 272 -13.95 -15.91 14.37
C LEU A 272 -12.47 -16.07 13.98
N LYS A 273 -11.89 -17.25 14.21
CA LYS A 273 -10.52 -17.57 13.80
C LYS A 273 -10.34 -17.52 12.27
N THR A 274 -11.29 -18.05 11.49
CA THR A 274 -11.27 -17.95 10.02
C THR A 274 -11.35 -16.50 9.55
N MET A 275 -12.13 -15.66 10.25
CA MET A 275 -12.23 -14.22 9.99
C MET A 275 -11.00 -13.42 10.47
N GLY A 276 -10.03 -14.07 11.09
CA GLY A 276 -8.82 -13.44 11.61
C GLY A 276 -8.99 -12.72 12.96
N TYR A 277 -10.14 -12.85 13.63
CA TYR A 277 -10.33 -12.26 14.95
C TYR A 277 -9.40 -12.92 15.97
N LYS A 278 -8.67 -12.08 16.71
CA LYS A 278 -7.78 -12.49 17.79
C LYS A 278 -7.44 -11.30 18.67
N GLU A 279 -6.73 -11.54 19.76
CA GLU A 279 -6.24 -10.46 20.62
C GLU A 279 -5.15 -9.64 19.92
N ALA A 280 -5.23 -8.32 20.03
CA ALA A 280 -4.17 -7.40 19.64
C ALA A 280 -3.11 -7.30 20.75
N THR A 281 -1.95 -7.92 20.52
CA THR A 281 -0.86 -8.00 21.51
C THR A 281 0.08 -6.80 21.45
N GLU A 282 0.86 -6.55 22.51
CA GLU A 282 1.92 -5.51 22.50
C GLU A 282 2.97 -5.79 21.40
N THR A 283 3.27 -7.06 21.11
CA THR A 283 4.18 -7.45 20.02
C THR A 283 3.62 -7.01 18.67
N MET A 284 2.32 -7.21 18.41
CA MET A 284 1.66 -6.71 17.20
C MET A 284 1.74 -5.20 17.09
N GLN A 285 1.46 -4.48 18.19
CA GLN A 285 1.52 -3.03 18.23
C GLN A 285 2.92 -2.52 17.83
N GLN A 286 3.97 -3.10 18.41
CA GLN A 286 5.35 -2.72 18.12
C GLN A 286 5.73 -3.04 16.67
N LYS A 287 5.42 -4.25 16.18
CA LYS A 287 5.74 -4.67 14.81
C LYS A 287 5.04 -3.81 13.76
N PHE A 288 3.76 -3.50 13.97
CA PHE A 288 3.02 -2.61 13.08
C PHE A 288 3.61 -1.21 13.07
N TYR A 289 3.95 -0.67 14.23
CA TYR A 289 4.57 0.65 14.35
C TYR A 289 5.94 0.70 13.64
N ASP A 290 6.80 -0.29 13.87
CA ASP A 290 8.14 -0.34 13.29
C ASP A 290 8.10 -0.46 11.76
N MET A 291 7.14 -1.21 11.23
CA MET A 291 6.90 -1.37 9.80
C MET A 291 6.69 -0.03 9.09
N LEU A 292 6.09 0.98 9.73
CA LEU A 292 5.86 2.29 9.13
C LEU A 292 7.16 3.00 8.73
N SER A 293 8.27 2.70 9.42
CA SER A 293 9.61 3.22 9.08
C SER A 293 10.24 2.57 7.84
N THR A 294 9.66 1.45 7.37
CA THR A 294 10.14 0.69 6.21
C THR A 294 9.40 1.04 4.91
N LEU A 295 8.32 1.83 5.01
CA LEU A 295 7.56 2.30 3.85
C LEU A 295 8.48 3.09 2.92
N SER A 296 8.52 2.71 1.65
CA SER A 296 9.58 3.17 0.73
C SER A 296 9.09 3.78 -0.57
N VAL A 297 7.86 3.50 -0.99
CA VAL A 297 7.31 3.94 -2.28
C VAL A 297 5.91 4.52 -2.09
N TYR A 298 5.67 5.72 -2.65
CA TYR A 298 4.33 6.25 -2.79
C TYR A 298 3.65 5.61 -4.02
N TYR A 299 2.57 4.88 -3.78
CA TYR A 299 1.73 4.30 -4.81
C TYR A 299 0.83 5.39 -5.42
N MET A 300 1.18 5.82 -6.63
CA MET A 300 0.36 6.70 -7.44
C MET A 300 -0.70 5.90 -8.19
N ASP A 301 -1.97 6.25 -7.98
CA ASP A 301 -3.09 5.63 -8.67
C ASP A 301 -3.72 6.57 -9.71
N ASP A 302 -3.36 6.40 -10.99
CA ASP A 302 -4.07 7.03 -12.11
C ASP A 302 -4.81 5.97 -12.94
N LYS A 303 -6.15 6.01 -12.87
CA LYS A 303 -7.03 5.06 -13.55
C LYS A 303 -6.80 4.99 -15.06
N GLU A 304 -6.57 6.12 -15.73
CA GLU A 304 -6.40 6.13 -17.19
C GLU A 304 -5.05 5.53 -17.57
N ILE A 305 -3.99 5.82 -16.81
CA ILE A 305 -2.68 5.19 -17.01
C ILE A 305 -2.78 3.68 -16.79
N LYS A 306 -3.46 3.22 -15.72
CA LYS A 306 -3.70 1.78 -15.49
C LYS A 306 -4.44 1.13 -16.65
N ASN A 307 -5.49 1.77 -17.17
CA ASN A 307 -6.24 1.27 -18.33
C ASN A 307 -5.34 1.13 -19.56
N ILE A 308 -4.53 2.15 -19.87
CA ILE A 308 -3.57 2.12 -20.99
C ILE A 308 -2.60 0.95 -20.83
N ILE A 309 -2.02 0.77 -19.63
CA ILE A 309 -1.07 -0.32 -19.37
C ILE A 309 -1.73 -1.68 -19.58
N ASN A 310 -2.91 -1.90 -19.01
CA ASN A 310 -3.62 -3.17 -19.10
C ASN A 310 -4.02 -3.49 -20.55
N GLU A 311 -4.53 -2.50 -21.30
CA GLU A 311 -4.90 -2.66 -22.71
C GLU A 311 -3.70 -3.07 -23.59
N GLU A 312 -2.55 -2.41 -23.43
CA GLU A 312 -1.38 -2.74 -24.27
C GLU A 312 -0.72 -4.07 -23.86
N LEU A 313 -0.71 -4.40 -22.56
CA LEU A 313 -0.15 -5.66 -22.09
C LEU A 313 -0.96 -6.90 -22.49
N ALA A 314 -2.26 -6.76 -22.79
CA ALA A 314 -3.06 -7.86 -23.31
C ALA A 314 -2.40 -8.53 -24.54
N ALA A 315 -1.84 -7.74 -25.45
CA ALA A 315 -1.14 -8.26 -26.64
C ALA A 315 0.23 -8.89 -26.32
N TYR A 316 0.92 -8.45 -25.27
CA TYR A 316 2.12 -9.13 -24.79
C TYR A 316 1.80 -10.49 -24.18
N TYR A 317 0.69 -10.56 -23.44
CA TYR A 317 0.23 -11.78 -22.79
C TYR A 317 -0.29 -12.83 -23.78
N SER A 318 -0.99 -12.42 -24.84
CA SER A 318 -1.41 -13.31 -25.94
C SER A 318 -0.23 -13.78 -26.80
N GLY A 319 0.91 -13.08 -26.75
CA GLY A 319 2.08 -13.34 -27.58
C GLY A 319 2.06 -12.61 -28.94
N ASP A 320 1.08 -11.75 -29.18
CA ASP A 320 0.95 -10.99 -30.42
C ASP A 320 1.98 -9.86 -30.56
N LYS A 321 2.46 -9.31 -29.43
CA LYS A 321 3.48 -8.25 -29.39
C LYS A 321 4.64 -8.61 -28.46
N SER A 322 5.82 -8.10 -28.79
CA SER A 322 6.96 -8.11 -27.86
C SER A 322 6.73 -7.12 -26.71
N ILE A 323 7.43 -7.31 -25.58
CA ILE A 323 7.38 -6.36 -24.47
C ILE A 323 7.91 -4.98 -24.89
N ASP A 324 8.88 -4.92 -25.82
CA ASP A 324 9.42 -3.67 -26.36
C ASP A 324 8.37 -2.87 -27.14
N ASP A 325 7.59 -3.56 -27.98
CA ASP A 325 6.48 -2.94 -28.70
C ASP A 325 5.42 -2.41 -27.75
N VAL A 326 5.06 -3.19 -26.72
CA VAL A 326 4.08 -2.79 -25.72
C VAL A 326 4.54 -1.57 -24.92
N ILE A 327 5.78 -1.57 -24.41
CA ILE A 327 6.34 -0.43 -23.69
C ILE A 327 6.34 0.83 -24.56
N ARG A 328 6.71 0.72 -25.85
CA ARG A 328 6.64 1.84 -26.79
C ARG A 328 5.22 2.41 -26.89
N PHE A 329 4.21 1.55 -27.08
CA PHE A 329 2.83 2.02 -27.17
C PHE A 329 2.30 2.62 -25.85
N ILE A 330 2.67 2.04 -24.71
CA ILE A 330 2.36 2.61 -23.39
C ILE A 330 2.96 4.00 -23.26
N ASN A 331 4.27 4.15 -23.53
CA ASN A 331 4.96 5.44 -23.46
C ASN A 331 4.31 6.48 -24.38
N ASP A 332 3.97 6.12 -25.62
CA ASP A 332 3.32 7.03 -26.56
C ASP A 332 1.93 7.49 -26.06
N ARG A 333 1.09 6.54 -25.61
CA ARG A 333 -0.27 6.81 -25.14
C ARG A 333 -0.29 7.59 -23.83
N VAL A 334 0.53 7.21 -22.86
CA VAL A 334 0.63 7.91 -21.59
C VAL A 334 1.25 9.29 -21.77
N THR A 335 2.28 9.45 -22.62
CA THR A 335 2.84 10.77 -22.98
C THR A 335 1.76 11.69 -23.52
N LYS A 336 0.90 11.20 -24.43
CA LYS A 336 -0.21 11.97 -24.96
C LYS A 336 -1.19 12.37 -23.84
N TYR A 337 -1.63 11.42 -23.01
CA TYR A 337 -2.53 11.68 -21.89
C TYR A 337 -1.97 12.73 -20.91
N VAL A 338 -0.73 12.59 -20.46
CA VAL A 338 -0.14 13.54 -19.49
C VAL A 338 0.14 14.91 -20.10
N ASN A 339 0.37 15.01 -21.42
CA ASN A 339 0.58 16.29 -22.10
C ASN A 339 -0.73 17.00 -22.45
N GLU A 340 -1.80 16.26 -22.77
CA GLU A 340 -3.14 16.85 -22.95
C GLU A 340 -3.67 17.48 -21.65
N ALA A 341 -3.11 17.08 -20.51
CA ALA A 341 -3.49 17.57 -19.21
C ALA A 341 -2.48 18.56 -18.54
N ARG A 342 -1.44 18.97 -19.26
CA ARG A 342 -0.44 19.99 -18.87
C ARG A 342 -0.80 21.38 -19.39
#